data_AF-F0Z208-F1
#
_entry.id   AF-F0Z208-F1
#
_cell.length_a   1.000
_cell.length_b   1.000
_cell.length_c   1.000
_cell.angle_alpha   90.00
_cell.angle_beta   90.00
_cell.angle_gamma   90.00
#
_symmetry.space_group_name_H-M   'P 1'
#
loop_
_entity.id
_entity.type
_entity.pdbx_description
1 polymer ?
#
loop_
_entity_poly.entity_id
_entity_poly.type
_entity_poly.pdbx_seq_one_letter_code
_entity_poly.pdbx_strand_id
1 'polypeptide(L)'
;MRLEVKKRIIANLPYLLFVYLFGKLGQTYRLAAGADLSEKFLHLADGFSFAFESVSPSFRLFDLAVGVAGAVALRLMVYVKSKNAKKYRKGVEYGSARWGGPRDIAPYIDPVFDNNILLTQTERLTMNNRPKDPKTARNKNVLVIGGSGSGKTRCFVKPNLMQCVSKDYPTSFVITDPKGSLIGEVGQLLVRCGYRVKVLNTINFSKSMRYNPFCYIHSEKDILKLVNTLISNTKGEGEKSAEDFWVSATRSQTVKSLRTSNGFPLFGELVV
;
A
#
# COMPACT_ATOMS: atom_id res chain seq x y z
N MET A 1 -17.52 19.58 16.39
CA MET A 1 -17.36 21.06 16.53
C MET A 1 -16.61 21.50 17.80
N ARG A 2 -17.10 21.25 19.03
CA ARG A 2 -16.46 21.78 20.26
C ARG A 2 -14.99 21.36 20.47
N LEU A 3 -14.63 20.13 20.10
CA LEU A 3 -13.25 19.62 20.25
C LEU A 3 -12.24 20.28 19.29
N GLU A 4 -12.67 20.66 18.09
CA GLU A 4 -11.80 21.32 17.11
C GLU A 4 -11.52 22.78 17.47
N VAL A 5 -12.54 23.48 17.99
CA VAL A 5 -12.39 24.86 18.48
C VAL A 5 -11.41 24.91 19.67
N LYS A 6 -11.55 23.99 20.63
CA LYS A 6 -10.62 23.89 21.77
C LYS A 6 -9.18 23.66 21.33
N LYS A 7 -8.95 22.76 20.36
CA LYS A 7 -7.62 22.53 19.79
C LYS A 7 -7.03 23.77 19.11
N ARG A 8 -7.86 24.53 18.36
CA ARG A 8 -7.42 25.77 17.70
C ARG A 8 -7.08 26.88 18.70
N ILE A 9 -7.83 27.01 19.78
CA ILE A 9 -7.55 28.00 20.83
C ILE A 9 -6.23 27.66 21.53
N ILE A 10 -6.04 26.41 21.95
CA ILE A 10 -4.82 25.95 22.62
C ILE A 10 -3.59 26.12 21.71
N ALA A 11 -3.72 25.83 20.41
CA ALA A 11 -2.63 26.00 19.45
C ALA A 11 -2.23 27.47 19.22
N ASN A 12 -3.15 28.43 19.45
CA ASN A 12 -2.87 29.86 19.24
C ASN A 12 -2.50 30.60 20.54
N LEU A 13 -2.74 30.00 21.71
CA LEU A 13 -2.46 30.60 23.03
C LEU A 13 -0.99 31.08 23.19
N PRO A 14 0.04 30.35 22.73
CA PRO A 14 1.42 30.80 22.86
C PRO A 14 1.73 32.10 22.09
N TYR A 15 0.96 32.41 21.03
CA TYR A 15 1.16 33.63 20.26
C TYR A 15 0.76 34.89 21.03
N LEU A 16 -0.09 34.77 22.08
CA LEU A 16 -0.41 35.89 22.96
C LEU A 16 0.81 36.38 23.75
N LEU A 17 1.71 35.46 24.12
CA LEU A 17 2.99 35.81 24.75
C LEU A 17 3.89 36.57 23.76
N PHE A 18 3.88 36.20 22.48
CA PHE A 18 4.59 36.95 21.45
C PHE A 18 3.98 38.33 21.17
N VAL A 19 2.64 38.47 21.24
CA VAL A 19 2.00 39.81 21.18
C VAL A 19 2.51 40.71 22.30
N TYR A 20 2.64 40.18 23.52
CA TYR A 20 3.23 40.91 24.65
C TYR A 20 4.70 41.27 24.43
N LEU A 21 5.54 40.31 24.00
CA LEU A 21 6.97 40.54 23.77
C LEU A 21 7.23 41.56 22.65
N PHE A 22 6.55 41.43 21.50
CA PHE A 22 6.67 42.40 20.41
C PHE A 22 6.06 43.75 20.78
N GLY A 23 5.01 43.77 21.61
CA GLY A 23 4.46 45.01 22.15
C GLY A 23 5.44 45.74 23.08
N LYS A 24 6.22 45.00 23.87
CA LYS A 24 7.32 45.56 24.67
C LYS A 24 8.41 46.16 23.79
N LEU A 25 8.73 45.55 22.65
CA LEU A 25 9.65 46.14 21.67
C LEU A 25 9.10 47.44 21.03
N GLY A 26 7.79 47.55 20.84
CA GLY A 26 7.16 48.82 20.46
C GLY A 26 7.30 49.88 21.56
N GLN A 27 7.12 49.47 22.82
CA GLN A 27 7.30 50.34 23.99
C GLN A 27 8.75 50.81 24.15
N THR A 28 9.76 49.95 23.94
CA THR A 28 11.18 50.33 24.01
C THR A 28 11.53 51.36 22.94
N TYR A 29 11.08 51.16 21.70
CA TYR A 29 11.33 52.09 20.59
C TYR A 29 10.71 53.48 20.82
N ARG A 30 9.58 53.55 21.55
CA ARG A 30 8.99 54.83 21.91
C ARG A 30 9.72 55.51 23.07
N LEU A 31 10.20 54.75 24.05
CA LEU A 31 10.84 55.28 25.26
C LEU A 31 12.34 55.59 25.06
N ALA A 32 12.97 55.04 24.01
CA ALA A 32 14.34 55.39 23.63
C ALA A 32 14.43 56.87 23.20
N ALA A 33 15.43 57.58 23.72
CA ALA A 33 15.71 58.97 23.40
C ALA A 33 16.26 59.13 21.97
N GLY A 34 15.86 60.21 21.29
CA GLY A 34 16.31 60.53 19.93
C GLY A 34 15.16 60.91 19.00
N ALA A 35 15.40 61.86 18.08
CA ALA A 35 14.43 62.25 17.06
C ALA A 35 14.49 61.30 15.85
N ASP A 36 15.69 60.82 15.54
CA ASP A 36 15.98 59.96 14.40
C ASP A 36 16.18 58.48 14.78
N LEU A 37 16.04 57.62 13.77
CA LEU A 37 16.07 56.16 13.93
C LEU A 37 17.45 55.64 14.40
N SER A 38 18.53 56.34 14.04
CA SER A 38 19.90 56.06 14.47
C SER A 38 20.12 56.42 15.95
N GLU A 39 19.63 57.57 16.39
CA GLU A 39 19.73 58.01 17.79
C GLU A 39 18.95 57.09 18.73
N LYS A 40 17.73 56.72 18.33
CA LYS A 40 16.91 55.75 19.07
C LYS A 40 17.55 54.36 19.16
N PHE A 41 18.35 53.99 18.18
CA PHE A 41 19.10 52.73 18.20
C PHE A 41 20.28 52.79 19.18
N LEU A 42 20.92 53.95 19.34
CA LEU A 42 22.01 54.15 20.30
C LEU A 42 21.50 54.13 21.76
N HIS A 43 20.30 54.67 22.02
CA HIS A 43 19.67 54.69 23.35
C HIS A 43 18.70 53.52 23.61
N LEU A 44 18.84 52.44 22.84
CA LEU A 44 17.90 51.32 22.86
C LEU A 44 18.03 50.49 24.15
N ALA A 45 19.22 50.44 24.75
CA ALA A 45 19.47 49.81 26.06
C ALA A 45 18.72 50.53 27.20
N ASP A 46 18.68 51.86 27.15
CA ASP A 46 17.94 52.67 28.12
C ASP A 46 16.42 52.45 27.93
N GLY A 47 15.95 52.45 26.68
CA GLY A 47 14.56 52.14 26.33
C GLY A 47 14.12 50.73 26.78
N PHE A 48 15.01 49.74 26.75
CA PHE A 48 14.78 48.40 27.32
C PHE A 48 14.59 48.43 28.83
N SER A 49 15.46 49.14 29.54
CA SER A 49 15.38 49.26 31.00
C SER A 49 14.03 49.84 31.43
N PHE A 50 13.62 50.97 30.83
CA PHE A 50 12.33 51.60 31.12
C PHE A 50 11.10 50.78 30.70
N ALA A 51 11.18 50.00 29.61
CA ALA A 51 10.06 49.17 29.18
C ALA A 51 9.84 47.94 30.06
N PHE A 52 10.89 47.41 30.69
CA PHE A 52 10.84 46.22 31.54
C PHE A 52 10.76 46.52 33.04
N GLU A 53 10.89 47.77 33.47
CA GLU A 53 10.59 48.21 34.85
C GLU A 53 9.17 47.82 35.31
N SER A 54 8.21 47.76 34.38
CA SER A 54 6.86 47.27 34.65
C SER A 54 6.53 46.06 33.77
N VAL A 55 6.12 44.97 34.40
CA VAL A 55 5.69 43.72 33.73
C VAL A 55 4.31 43.87 33.08
N SER A 56 3.60 44.98 33.30
CA SER A 56 2.29 45.23 32.71
C SER A 56 2.36 45.46 31.19
N PRO A 57 1.38 44.98 30.42
CA PRO A 57 1.27 45.27 29.00
C PRO A 57 0.99 46.76 28.75
N SER A 58 1.60 47.33 27.71
CA SER A 58 1.28 48.69 27.25
C SER A 58 0.00 48.66 26.42
N PHE A 59 -0.99 49.47 26.80
CA PHE A 59 -2.27 49.60 26.09
C PHE A 59 -2.28 50.72 25.04
N ARG A 60 -1.11 51.28 24.71
CA ARG A 60 -1.01 52.29 23.66
C ARG A 60 -1.15 51.65 22.28
N LEU A 61 -1.93 52.31 21.41
CA LEU A 61 -2.33 51.77 20.11
C LEU A 61 -1.14 51.37 19.23
N PHE A 62 -0.06 52.16 19.26
CA PHE A 62 1.17 51.89 18.52
C PHE A 62 1.87 50.60 18.99
N ASP A 63 2.07 50.44 20.30
CA ASP A 63 2.75 49.27 20.88
C ASP A 63 1.92 48.00 20.65
N LEU A 64 0.59 48.09 20.77
CA LEU A 64 -0.32 46.99 20.53
C LEU A 64 -0.36 46.59 19.04
N ALA A 65 -0.32 47.57 18.13
CA ALA A 65 -0.22 47.31 16.69
C ALA A 65 1.11 46.61 16.33
N VAL A 66 2.24 47.05 16.90
CA VAL A 66 3.55 46.40 16.73
C VAL A 66 3.52 44.97 17.29
N GLY A 67 2.91 44.78 18.47
CA GLY A 67 2.73 43.47 19.10
C GLY A 67 1.94 42.48 18.24
N VAL A 68 0.77 42.91 17.75
CA VAL A 68 -0.10 42.08 16.90
C VAL A 68 0.56 41.80 15.55
N ALA A 69 1.15 42.81 14.90
CA ALA A 69 1.83 42.64 13.61
C ALA A 69 3.00 41.66 13.72
N GLY A 70 3.83 41.79 14.76
CA GLY A 70 4.95 40.87 15.03
C GLY A 70 4.51 39.43 15.27
N ALA A 71 3.45 39.24 16.07
CA ALA A 71 2.90 37.90 16.33
C ALA A 71 2.26 37.26 15.07
N VAL A 72 1.60 38.05 14.23
CA VAL A 72 1.04 37.60 12.94
C VAL A 72 2.16 37.20 11.98
N ALA A 73 3.22 38.01 11.86
CA ALA A 73 4.38 37.70 11.03
C ALA A 73 5.08 36.41 11.48
N LEU A 74 5.28 36.23 12.80
CA LEU A 74 5.85 35.00 13.37
C LEU A 74 4.94 33.78 13.10
N ARG A 75 3.62 33.94 13.23
CA ARG A 75 2.65 32.88 12.93
C ARG A 75 2.66 32.49 11.45
N LEU A 76 2.76 33.46 10.54
CA LEU A 76 2.91 33.22 9.11
C LEU A 76 4.22 32.48 8.80
N MET A 77 5.33 32.89 9.42
CA MET A 77 6.63 32.22 9.28
C MET A 77 6.57 30.76 9.73
N VAL A 78 5.99 30.50 10.90
CA VAL A 78 5.80 29.13 11.42
C VAL A 78 4.85 28.33 10.51
N TYR A 79 3.79 28.94 10.01
CA TYR A 79 2.84 28.29 9.09
C TYR A 79 3.53 27.85 7.80
N VAL A 80 4.29 28.75 7.15
CA VAL A 80 5.03 28.44 5.92
C VAL A 80 6.07 27.34 6.17
N LYS A 81 6.82 27.42 7.28
CA LYS A 81 7.81 26.41 7.65
C LYS A 81 7.18 25.05 7.96
N SER A 82 6.02 25.03 8.62
CA SER A 82 5.28 23.81 8.93
C SER A 82 4.69 23.16 7.68
N LYS A 83 4.23 23.96 6.70
CA LYS A 83 3.73 23.43 5.42
C LYS A 83 4.85 22.89 4.53
N ASN A 84 6.04 23.50 4.61
CA ASN A 84 7.24 23.06 3.89
C ASN A 84 8.11 22.09 4.68
N ALA A 85 7.61 21.53 5.79
CA ALA A 85 8.32 20.55 6.60
C ALA A 85 8.45 19.23 5.82
N LYS A 86 9.54 19.08 5.09
CA LYS A 86 9.91 17.83 4.42
C LYS A 86 10.18 16.75 5.47
N LYS A 87 9.54 15.59 5.31
CA LYS A 87 9.73 14.43 6.20
C LYS A 87 11.00 13.69 5.80
N TYR A 88 12.12 14.03 6.43
CA TYR A 88 13.39 13.33 6.26
C TYR A 88 13.54 12.21 7.28
N ARG A 89 14.08 11.06 6.86
CA ARG A 89 14.56 10.00 7.76
C ARG A 89 16.08 10.11 7.86
N LYS A 90 16.55 11.00 8.72
CA LYS A 90 17.99 11.24 8.95
C LYS A 90 18.60 10.02 9.66
N GLY A 91 19.78 9.57 9.21
CA GLY A 91 20.48 8.40 9.75
C GLY A 91 19.96 7.06 9.21
N VAL A 92 19.13 7.08 8.16
CA VAL A 92 18.55 5.90 7.51
C VAL A 92 18.75 5.96 6.00
N GLU A 93 19.82 6.62 5.56
CA GLU A 93 20.15 6.86 4.16
C GLU A 93 20.43 5.56 3.41
N TYR A 94 20.98 4.55 4.10
CA TYR A 94 21.30 3.23 3.56
C TYR A 94 20.18 2.20 3.73
N GLY A 95 18.98 2.65 4.14
CA GLY A 95 17.82 1.80 4.36
C GLY A 95 17.59 1.42 5.82
N SER A 96 16.34 1.17 6.17
CA SER A 96 15.90 0.80 7.52
C SER A 96 15.73 -0.70 7.71
N ALA A 97 16.19 -1.50 6.73
CA ALA A 97 15.94 -2.93 6.72
C ALA A 97 16.75 -3.61 7.82
N ARG A 98 16.08 -4.44 8.62
CA ARG A 98 16.71 -5.29 9.63
C ARG A 98 16.04 -6.64 9.62
N TRP A 99 16.73 -7.64 10.15
CA TRP A 99 16.11 -8.92 10.46
C TRP A 99 14.94 -8.72 11.43
N GLY A 100 13.79 -9.28 11.05
CA GLY A 100 12.60 -9.27 11.90
C GLY A 100 12.75 -10.27 13.03
N GLY A 101 12.24 -9.92 14.21
CA GLY A 101 12.10 -10.85 15.33
C GLY A 101 10.66 -11.35 15.48
N PRO A 102 10.41 -12.30 16.41
CA PRO A 102 9.06 -12.85 16.64
C PRO A 102 8.02 -11.79 17.02
N ARG A 103 8.45 -10.72 17.71
CA ARG A 103 7.56 -9.60 18.10
C ARG A 103 7.10 -8.78 16.91
N ASP A 104 7.89 -8.74 15.83
CA ASP A 104 7.55 -7.96 14.64
C ASP A 104 6.44 -8.65 13.84
N ILE A 105 6.42 -9.99 13.80
CA ILE A 105 5.41 -10.76 13.07
C ILE A 105 4.12 -10.97 13.88
N ALA A 106 4.21 -11.01 15.21
CA ALA A 106 3.11 -11.39 16.10
C ALA A 106 1.77 -10.65 15.84
N PRO A 107 1.74 -9.34 15.54
CA PRO A 107 0.49 -8.63 15.24
C PRO A 107 -0.22 -9.10 13.96
N TYR A 108 0.50 -9.79 13.07
CA TYR A 108 -0.01 -10.28 11.79
C TYR A 108 -0.43 -11.76 11.84
N ILE A 109 -0.26 -12.43 12.99
CA ILE A 109 -0.63 -13.83 13.19
C ILE A 109 -2.03 -13.89 13.80
N ASP A 110 -2.89 -14.72 13.21
CA ASP A 110 -4.19 -15.07 13.78
C ASP A 110 -4.00 -16.07 14.93
N PRO A 111 -4.73 -15.93 16.05
CA PRO A 111 -4.63 -16.86 17.17
C PRO A 111 -5.02 -18.30 16.80
N VAL A 112 -5.92 -18.49 15.82
CA VAL A 112 -6.27 -19.81 15.31
C VAL A 112 -5.24 -20.21 14.26
N PHE A 113 -4.51 -21.30 14.50
CA PHE A 113 -3.43 -21.75 13.62
C PHE A 113 -3.88 -21.89 12.16
N ASP A 114 -5.01 -22.57 11.95
CA ASP A 114 -5.55 -22.87 10.62
C ASP A 114 -5.92 -21.62 9.81
N ASN A 115 -6.11 -20.47 10.47
CA ASN A 115 -6.45 -19.19 9.84
C ASN A 115 -5.24 -18.44 9.28
N ASN A 116 -4.06 -19.08 9.23
CA ASN A 116 -2.83 -18.45 8.78
C ASN A 116 -2.21 -19.14 7.56
N ILE A 117 -1.57 -18.36 6.70
CA ILE A 117 -0.61 -18.84 5.71
C ILE A 117 0.71 -19.16 6.43
N LEU A 118 1.27 -20.34 6.16
CA LEU A 118 2.54 -20.77 6.73
C LEU A 118 3.69 -20.18 5.91
N LEU A 119 4.55 -19.39 6.55
CA LEU A 119 5.74 -18.82 5.91
C LEU A 119 7.00 -19.58 6.33
N THR A 120 7.15 -19.83 7.63
CA THR A 120 8.26 -20.58 8.23
C THR A 120 7.72 -21.47 9.36
N GLN A 121 8.61 -22.08 10.16
CA GLN A 121 8.22 -22.82 11.35
C GLN A 121 7.55 -21.92 12.42
N THR A 122 7.99 -20.67 12.53
CA THR A 122 7.61 -19.72 13.59
C THR A 122 6.76 -18.57 13.08
N GLU A 123 7.03 -18.07 11.87
CA GLU A 123 6.34 -16.94 11.27
C GLU A 123 5.16 -17.40 10.40
N ARG A 124 4.02 -16.70 10.56
CA ARG A 124 2.78 -16.98 9.83
C ARG A 124 2.09 -15.66 9.49
N LEU A 125 1.14 -15.71 8.56
CA LEU A 125 0.38 -14.53 8.14
C LEU A 125 -1.12 -14.82 8.14
N THR A 126 -1.91 -14.02 8.84
CA THR A 126 -3.37 -14.18 8.89
C THR A 126 -4.00 -14.13 7.49
N MET A 127 -4.95 -15.02 7.25
CA MET A 127 -5.82 -15.01 6.07
C MET A 127 -6.95 -13.98 6.17
N ASN A 128 -7.09 -13.28 7.30
CA ASN A 128 -8.09 -12.23 7.46
C ASN A 128 -7.78 -11.00 6.59
N ASN A 129 -8.75 -10.54 5.78
CA ASN A 129 -8.62 -9.32 4.96
C ASN A 129 -8.84 -8.03 5.77
N ARG A 130 -9.54 -8.11 6.90
CA ARG A 130 -9.96 -6.97 7.71
C ARG A 130 -9.65 -7.24 9.19
N PRO A 131 -8.36 -7.18 9.58
CA PRO A 131 -7.99 -7.27 10.98
C PRO A 131 -8.55 -6.07 11.77
N LYS A 132 -8.69 -6.24 13.09
CA LYS A 132 -9.24 -5.20 14.00
C LYS A 132 -8.45 -3.90 13.94
N ASP A 133 -7.13 -3.99 13.80
CA ASP A 133 -6.27 -2.84 13.49
C ASP A 133 -5.98 -2.80 11.98
N PRO A 134 -6.51 -1.84 11.22
CA PRO A 134 -6.27 -1.71 9.78
C PRO A 134 -4.78 -1.62 9.40
N LYS A 135 -3.90 -1.19 10.32
CA LYS A 135 -2.45 -1.13 10.07
C LYS A 135 -1.81 -2.50 9.88
N THR A 136 -2.45 -3.54 10.41
CA THR A 136 -1.98 -4.93 10.32
C THR A 136 -2.47 -5.64 9.05
N ALA A 137 -3.31 -4.99 8.24
CA ALA A 137 -3.74 -5.55 6.97
C ALA A 137 -2.56 -5.60 5.99
N ARG A 138 -2.19 -6.81 5.56
CA ARG A 138 -1.07 -7.05 4.64
C ARG A 138 -1.53 -7.77 3.38
N ASN A 139 -0.76 -7.57 2.31
CA ASN A 139 -0.89 -8.37 1.09
C ASN A 139 -0.50 -9.82 1.40
N LYS A 140 -1.23 -10.76 0.81
CA LYS A 140 -1.10 -12.22 1.04
C LYS A 140 -0.40 -12.94 -0.10
N ASN A 141 -0.02 -12.21 -1.15
CA ASN A 141 0.81 -12.76 -2.21
C ASN A 141 2.21 -13.05 -1.64
N VAL A 142 2.62 -14.31 -1.70
CA VAL A 142 3.93 -14.76 -1.22
C VAL A 142 4.80 -15.13 -2.42
N LEU A 143 5.96 -14.50 -2.53
CA LEU A 143 7.00 -14.86 -3.49
C LEU A 143 8.08 -15.69 -2.79
N VAL A 144 8.23 -16.95 -3.21
CA VAL A 144 9.24 -17.85 -2.66
C VAL A 144 10.37 -18.03 -3.67
N ILE A 145 11.54 -17.49 -3.35
CA ILE A 145 12.73 -17.57 -4.18
C ILE A 145 13.67 -18.63 -3.62
N GLY A 146 14.19 -19.49 -4.48
CA GLY A 146 15.21 -20.46 -4.12
C GLY A 146 15.68 -21.25 -5.33
N GLY A 147 16.93 -21.73 -5.30
CA GLY A 147 17.50 -22.54 -6.37
C GLY A 147 16.78 -23.87 -6.60
N SER A 148 17.18 -24.62 -7.64
CA SER A 148 16.72 -26.00 -7.80
C SER A 148 17.15 -26.84 -6.59
N GLY A 149 16.34 -27.80 -6.16
CA GLY A 149 16.64 -28.65 -5.00
C GLY A 149 16.49 -27.99 -3.61
N SER A 150 16.27 -26.68 -3.52
CA SER A 150 16.12 -25.95 -2.23
C SER A 150 14.88 -26.32 -1.40
N GLY A 151 14.02 -27.22 -1.90
CA GLY A 151 12.87 -27.72 -1.16
C GLY A 151 11.63 -26.82 -1.20
N LYS A 152 11.52 -25.82 -2.10
CA LYS A 152 10.33 -24.94 -2.24
C LYS A 152 9.01 -25.71 -2.17
N THR A 153 8.88 -26.80 -2.93
CA THR A 153 7.68 -27.64 -2.94
C THR A 153 7.45 -28.34 -1.61
N ARG A 154 8.50 -28.94 -1.03
CA ARG A 154 8.41 -29.73 0.21
C ARG A 154 8.19 -28.86 1.45
N CYS A 155 8.86 -27.72 1.54
CA CYS A 155 8.92 -26.90 2.75
C CYS A 155 7.88 -25.78 2.76
N PHE A 156 7.39 -25.33 1.60
CA PHE A 156 6.39 -24.25 1.54
C PHE A 156 5.06 -24.71 0.95
N VAL A 157 5.07 -25.31 -0.24
CA VAL A 157 3.82 -25.68 -0.94
C VAL A 157 3.08 -26.78 -0.19
N LYS A 158 3.74 -27.91 0.10
CA LYS A 158 3.10 -29.06 0.76
C LYS A 158 2.48 -28.71 2.13
N PRO A 159 3.17 -28.03 3.06
CA PRO A 159 2.57 -27.68 4.35
C PRO A 159 1.32 -26.82 4.21
N ASN A 160 1.33 -25.82 3.32
CA ASN A 160 0.15 -24.99 3.07
C ASN A 160 -1.01 -25.79 2.45
N LEU A 161 -0.73 -26.78 1.58
CA LEU A 161 -1.77 -27.68 1.06
C LEU A 161 -2.31 -28.63 2.14
N MET A 162 -1.43 -29.15 2.98
CA MET A 162 -1.78 -30.10 4.04
C MET A 162 -2.57 -29.46 5.18
N GLN A 163 -2.45 -28.14 5.37
CA GLN A 163 -3.31 -27.38 6.28
C GLN A 163 -4.78 -27.40 5.84
N CYS A 164 -5.05 -27.69 4.56
CA CYS A 164 -6.39 -27.90 4.02
C CYS A 164 -7.32 -26.70 4.26
N VAL A 165 -8.45 -26.94 4.94
CA VAL A 165 -9.53 -25.96 5.13
C VAL A 165 -9.40 -25.33 6.51
N SER A 166 -9.38 -23.99 6.55
CA SER A 166 -9.78 -23.28 7.76
C SER A 166 -11.30 -23.25 7.86
N LYS A 167 -11.83 -23.49 9.05
CA LYS A 167 -13.27 -23.38 9.34
C LYS A 167 -13.80 -21.97 9.07
N ASP A 168 -12.99 -20.95 9.33
CA ASP A 168 -13.36 -19.54 9.17
C ASP A 168 -13.06 -19.01 7.76
N TYR A 169 -12.07 -19.59 7.09
CA TYR A 169 -11.58 -19.20 5.77
C TYR A 169 -11.49 -20.39 4.81
N PRO A 170 -12.63 -20.83 4.24
CA PRO A 170 -12.64 -21.91 3.26
C PRO A 170 -11.84 -21.51 2.02
N THR A 171 -10.81 -22.30 1.68
CA THR A 171 -9.85 -21.98 0.62
C THR A 171 -9.90 -23.01 -0.49
N SER A 172 -10.02 -22.54 -1.74
CA SER A 172 -9.87 -23.38 -2.94
C SER A 172 -8.44 -23.30 -3.47
N PHE A 173 -7.85 -24.45 -3.82
CA PHE A 173 -6.50 -24.52 -4.36
C PHE A 173 -6.51 -24.67 -5.88
N VAL A 174 -5.71 -23.85 -6.55
CA VAL A 174 -5.36 -24.01 -7.97
C VAL A 174 -3.85 -24.14 -8.03
N ILE A 175 -3.37 -25.31 -8.48
CA ILE A 175 -1.96 -25.70 -8.39
C ILE A 175 -1.46 -26.01 -9.78
N THR A 176 -0.38 -25.36 -10.20
CA THR A 176 0.40 -25.77 -11.35
C THR A 176 1.45 -26.78 -10.87
N ASP A 177 1.35 -28.02 -11.35
CA ASP A 177 2.27 -29.11 -10.97
C ASP A 177 3.03 -29.62 -12.20
N PRO A 178 4.13 -28.96 -12.61
CA PRO A 178 4.90 -29.37 -13.78
C PRO A 178 5.49 -30.77 -13.68
N LYS A 179 5.72 -31.27 -12.46
CA LYS A 179 6.31 -32.60 -12.22
C LYS A 179 5.24 -33.69 -12.04
N GLY A 180 4.00 -33.32 -11.78
CA GLY A 180 2.89 -34.25 -11.54
C GLY A 180 3.01 -35.03 -10.22
N SER A 181 3.90 -34.65 -9.30
CA SER A 181 4.12 -35.41 -8.06
C SER A 181 3.11 -35.03 -6.97
N LEU A 182 2.62 -33.80 -6.94
CA LEU A 182 1.80 -33.28 -5.84
C LEU A 182 0.47 -34.02 -5.74
N ILE A 183 -0.15 -34.34 -6.88
CA ILE A 183 -1.42 -35.08 -6.88
C ILE A 183 -1.28 -36.47 -6.24
N GLY A 184 -0.16 -37.17 -6.48
CA GLY A 184 0.11 -38.47 -5.87
C GLY A 184 0.45 -38.37 -4.38
N GLU A 185 1.13 -37.31 -3.97
CA GLU A 185 1.62 -37.14 -2.59
C GLU A 185 0.56 -36.57 -1.63
N VAL A 186 -0.23 -35.58 -2.06
CA VAL A 186 -1.20 -34.88 -1.20
C VAL A 186 -2.65 -34.97 -1.69
N GLY A 187 -2.90 -35.49 -2.89
CA GLY A 187 -4.25 -35.53 -3.47
C GLY A 187 -5.26 -36.32 -2.62
N GLN A 188 -4.84 -37.48 -2.10
CA GLN A 188 -5.69 -38.30 -1.23
C GLN A 188 -6.03 -37.61 0.10
N LEU A 189 -5.10 -36.83 0.66
CA LEU A 189 -5.36 -36.03 1.85
C LEU A 189 -6.46 -35.00 1.57
N LEU A 190 -6.36 -34.27 0.45
CA LEU A 190 -7.37 -33.28 0.06
C LEU A 190 -8.75 -33.91 -0.11
N VAL A 191 -8.84 -35.07 -0.76
CA VAL A 191 -10.12 -35.81 -0.91
C VAL A 191 -10.71 -36.17 0.46
N ARG A 192 -9.89 -36.68 1.39
CA ARG A 192 -10.33 -37.01 2.76
C ARG A 192 -10.79 -35.79 3.55
N CYS A 193 -10.20 -34.63 3.29
CA CYS A 193 -10.63 -33.35 3.86
C CYS A 193 -11.84 -32.72 3.14
N GLY A 194 -12.50 -33.46 2.24
CA GLY A 194 -13.75 -33.03 1.58
C GLY A 194 -13.55 -32.19 0.31
N TYR A 195 -12.33 -32.06 -0.20
CA TYR A 195 -12.10 -31.35 -1.46
C TYR A 195 -12.56 -32.16 -2.67
N ARG A 196 -13.24 -31.48 -3.60
CA ARG A 196 -13.44 -32.00 -4.96
C ARG A 196 -12.19 -31.76 -5.79
N VAL A 197 -11.33 -32.78 -5.87
CA VAL A 197 -10.09 -32.71 -6.65
C VAL A 197 -10.40 -32.86 -8.14
N LYS A 198 -9.86 -31.93 -8.93
CA LYS A 198 -10.00 -31.86 -10.39
C LYS A 198 -8.60 -31.74 -11.01
N VAL A 199 -8.30 -32.54 -12.02
CA VAL A 199 -6.95 -32.60 -12.63
C VAL A 199 -7.05 -32.32 -14.12
N LEU A 200 -6.36 -31.30 -14.60
CA LEU A 200 -6.14 -31.04 -16.03
C LEU A 200 -4.72 -31.47 -16.38
N ASN A 201 -4.58 -32.61 -17.04
CA ASN A 201 -3.30 -33.18 -17.46
C ASN A 201 -3.14 -33.03 -18.98
N THR A 202 -2.19 -32.19 -19.37
CA THR A 202 -1.88 -31.90 -20.79
C THR A 202 -0.93 -32.90 -21.44
N ILE A 203 -0.37 -33.84 -20.67
CA ILE A 203 0.53 -34.90 -21.17
C ILE A 203 -0.26 -36.18 -21.43
N ASN A 204 -1.06 -36.63 -20.45
CA ASN A 204 -1.87 -37.82 -20.57
C ASN A 204 -3.36 -37.50 -20.42
N PHE A 205 -4.03 -37.31 -21.56
CA PHE A 205 -5.44 -36.96 -21.62
C PHE A 205 -6.37 -38.05 -21.06
N SER A 206 -5.96 -39.33 -21.06
CA SER A 206 -6.77 -40.42 -20.47
C SER A 206 -6.90 -40.28 -18.94
N LYS A 207 -5.93 -39.61 -18.31
CA LYS A 207 -5.90 -39.31 -16.86
C LYS A 207 -6.24 -37.84 -16.58
N SER A 208 -6.80 -37.12 -17.56
CA SER A 208 -7.19 -35.73 -17.45
C SER A 208 -8.69 -35.58 -17.38
N MET A 209 -9.15 -34.56 -16.69
CA MET A 209 -10.44 -33.97 -16.98
C MET A 209 -10.42 -33.35 -18.36
N ARG A 210 -11.53 -33.49 -19.08
CA ARG A 210 -11.75 -32.80 -20.34
C ARG A 210 -12.12 -31.35 -20.02
N TYR A 211 -11.50 -30.41 -20.73
CA TYR A 211 -11.81 -28.99 -20.63
C TYR A 211 -12.28 -28.49 -21.99
N ASN A 212 -13.50 -27.96 -22.04
CA ASN A 212 -14.02 -27.27 -23.20
C ASN A 212 -14.18 -25.78 -22.87
N PRO A 213 -13.32 -24.88 -23.39
CA PRO A 213 -13.42 -23.45 -23.13
C PRO A 213 -14.71 -22.83 -23.70
N PHE A 214 -15.31 -23.43 -24.74
CA PHE A 214 -16.52 -22.92 -25.37
C PHE A 214 -17.76 -23.00 -24.46
N CYS A 215 -17.79 -23.96 -23.54
CA CYS A 215 -18.86 -24.04 -22.53
C CYS A 215 -18.90 -22.83 -21.57
N TYR A 216 -17.82 -22.04 -21.51
CA TYR A 216 -17.69 -20.88 -20.61
C TYR A 216 -17.87 -19.54 -21.34
N ILE A 217 -18.24 -19.56 -22.62
CA ILE A 217 -18.56 -18.35 -23.39
C ILE A 217 -20.04 -18.02 -23.18
N HIS A 218 -20.31 -16.99 -22.39
CA HIS A 218 -21.68 -16.50 -22.14
C HIS A 218 -21.96 -15.14 -22.76
N SER A 219 -20.91 -14.44 -23.19
CA SER A 219 -21.00 -13.14 -23.82
C SER A 219 -19.90 -12.94 -24.86
N GLU A 220 -20.11 -11.98 -25.76
CA GLU A 220 -19.10 -11.60 -26.75
C GLU A 220 -17.76 -11.14 -26.11
N LYS A 221 -17.81 -10.62 -24.88
CA LYS A 221 -16.62 -10.23 -24.12
C LYS A 221 -15.77 -11.45 -23.75
N ASP A 222 -16.39 -12.60 -23.51
CA ASP A 222 -15.68 -13.83 -23.13
C ASP A 222 -14.96 -14.44 -24.33
N ILE A 223 -15.51 -14.28 -25.53
CA ILE A 223 -14.81 -14.59 -26.78
C ILE A 223 -13.50 -13.80 -26.86
N LEU A 224 -13.55 -12.48 -26.61
CA LEU A 224 -12.35 -11.64 -26.63
C LEU A 224 -11.34 -12.05 -25.55
N LYS A 225 -11.80 -12.43 -24.35
CA LYS A 225 -10.91 -12.94 -23.29
C LYS A 225 -10.22 -14.22 -23.73
N LEU A 226 -10.97 -15.23 -24.19
CA LEU A 226 -10.42 -16.51 -24.64
C LEU A 226 -9.36 -16.32 -25.73
N VAL A 227 -9.70 -15.53 -26.74
CA VAL A 227 -8.81 -15.25 -27.87
C VAL A 227 -7.54 -14.51 -27.41
N ASN A 228 -7.69 -13.48 -26.58
CA ASN A 228 -6.53 -12.76 -26.04
C ASN A 228 -5.65 -13.67 -25.17
N THR A 229 -6.26 -14.53 -24.34
CA THR A 229 -5.53 -15.50 -23.52
C THR A 229 -4.76 -16.50 -24.38
N LEU A 230 -5.35 -17.01 -25.47
CA LEU A 230 -4.64 -17.91 -26.38
C LEU A 230 -3.44 -17.20 -27.01
N ILE A 231 -3.67 -16.02 -27.59
CA ILE A 231 -2.60 -15.26 -28.26
C ILE A 231 -1.49 -14.87 -27.29
N SER A 232 -1.83 -14.38 -26.09
CA SER A 232 -0.83 -13.95 -25.10
C SER A 232 0.07 -15.10 -24.64
N ASN A 233 -0.44 -16.33 -24.63
CA ASN A 233 0.33 -17.51 -24.21
C ASN A 233 1.07 -18.19 -25.38
N THR A 234 0.80 -17.80 -26.64
CA THR A 234 1.52 -18.31 -27.83
C THR A 234 2.57 -17.33 -28.37
N LYS A 235 2.57 -16.07 -27.92
CA LYS A 235 3.66 -15.13 -28.20
C LYS A 235 4.93 -15.64 -27.53
N GLY A 236 5.94 -16.01 -28.31
CA GLY A 236 7.24 -16.42 -27.77
C GLY A 236 7.90 -15.27 -27.01
N GLU A 237 8.77 -15.59 -26.05
CA GLU A 237 9.61 -14.59 -25.39
C GLU A 237 10.66 -14.07 -26.38
N GLY A 238 10.30 -13.07 -27.18
CA GLY A 238 11.20 -12.44 -28.13
C GLY A 238 10.57 -11.25 -28.83
N GLU A 239 11.25 -10.10 -28.80
CA GLU A 239 10.89 -8.91 -29.58
C GLU A 239 11.00 -9.21 -31.08
N LYS A 240 9.90 -9.63 -31.70
CA LYS A 240 9.68 -9.42 -33.14
C LYS A 240 8.33 -8.79 -33.35
N SER A 241 8.34 -7.46 -33.28
CA SER A 241 7.26 -6.52 -33.61
C SER A 241 6.90 -6.52 -35.11
N ALA A 242 6.66 -7.69 -35.68
CA ALA A 242 5.86 -7.91 -36.90
C ALA A 242 4.52 -8.62 -36.57
N GLU A 243 4.28 -8.88 -35.28
CA GLU A 243 3.18 -9.68 -34.76
C GLU A 243 1.81 -8.97 -34.73
N ASP A 244 1.74 -7.64 -34.79
CA ASP A 244 0.47 -6.93 -34.58
C ASP A 244 -0.58 -7.19 -35.66
N PHE A 245 -0.17 -7.36 -36.93
CA PHE A 245 -1.11 -7.70 -38.00
C PHE A 245 -1.68 -9.10 -37.81
N TRP A 246 -0.84 -10.11 -37.60
CA TRP A 246 -1.28 -11.50 -37.43
C TRP A 246 -2.10 -11.68 -36.15
N VAL A 247 -1.71 -11.03 -35.05
CA VAL A 247 -2.48 -11.02 -33.80
C VAL A 247 -3.86 -10.39 -33.99
N SER A 248 -3.93 -9.26 -34.68
CA SER A 248 -5.21 -8.57 -34.97
C SER A 248 -6.09 -9.39 -35.92
N ALA A 249 -5.50 -9.96 -36.98
CA ALA A 249 -6.19 -10.80 -37.95
C ALA A 249 -6.71 -12.09 -37.30
N THR A 250 -5.89 -12.81 -36.54
CA THR A 250 -6.30 -14.01 -35.79
C THR A 250 -7.38 -13.67 -34.78
N ARG A 251 -7.29 -12.53 -34.09
CA ARG A 251 -8.32 -12.10 -33.15
C ARG A 251 -9.65 -11.84 -33.86
N SER A 252 -9.63 -11.11 -34.97
CA SER A 252 -10.82 -10.80 -35.77
C SER A 252 -11.46 -12.07 -36.34
N GLN A 253 -10.67 -12.96 -36.93
CA GLN A 253 -11.16 -14.21 -37.51
C GLN A 253 -11.73 -15.17 -36.45
N THR A 254 -11.06 -15.32 -35.31
CA THR A 254 -11.55 -16.20 -34.24
C THR A 254 -12.84 -15.67 -33.62
N VAL A 255 -12.95 -14.35 -33.43
CA VAL A 255 -14.20 -13.73 -32.95
C VAL A 255 -15.33 -13.91 -33.96
N LYS A 256 -15.05 -13.73 -35.26
CA LYS A 256 -16.04 -13.93 -36.33
C LYS A 256 -16.50 -15.39 -36.38
N SER A 257 -15.57 -16.34 -36.38
CA SER A 257 -15.84 -17.79 -36.36
C SER A 257 -16.66 -18.22 -35.13
N LEU A 258 -16.44 -17.62 -33.97
CA LEU A 258 -17.21 -17.95 -32.76
C LEU A 258 -18.57 -17.26 -32.67
N ARG A 259 -18.81 -16.19 -33.45
CA ARG A 259 -20.11 -15.49 -33.51
C ARG A 259 -21.02 -16.03 -34.61
N THR A 260 -20.45 -16.41 -35.74
CA THR A 260 -21.19 -17.04 -36.83
C THR A 260 -21.03 -18.54 -36.69
N SER A 261 -22.10 -19.32 -36.62
CA SER A 261 -22.09 -20.80 -36.64
C SER A 261 -21.48 -21.42 -37.92
N ASN A 262 -20.83 -20.61 -38.75
CA ASN A 262 -20.08 -21.00 -39.93
C ASN A 262 -18.72 -21.55 -39.49
N GLY A 263 -18.60 -22.87 -39.50
CA GLY A 263 -17.40 -23.62 -39.14
C GLY A 263 -16.19 -23.29 -40.02
N PHE A 264 -15.51 -22.18 -39.71
CA PHE A 264 -14.11 -22.04 -40.07
C PHE A 264 -13.30 -22.92 -39.11
N PRO A 265 -12.63 -23.98 -39.58
CA PRO A 265 -11.95 -24.95 -38.74
C PRO A 265 -10.61 -24.38 -38.26
N LEU A 266 -10.66 -23.47 -37.29
CA LEU A 266 -9.47 -23.09 -36.53
C LEU A 266 -9.15 -24.12 -35.44
N PHE A 267 -10.16 -24.87 -35.03
CA PHE A 267 -10.06 -26.05 -34.18
C PHE A 267 -10.83 -27.16 -34.91
N GLY A 268 -10.22 -28.33 -35.05
CA GLY A 268 -10.75 -29.45 -35.86
C GLY A 268 -12.21 -29.77 -35.58
N GLU A 269 -12.85 -30.42 -36.57
CA GLU A 269 -14.27 -30.75 -36.58
C GLU A 269 -14.79 -31.23 -35.22
N LEU A 270 -15.87 -30.55 -34.81
CA LEU A 270 -16.62 -30.82 -33.61
C LEU A 270 -17.48 -32.07 -33.88
N VAL A 271 -16.91 -33.25 -33.65
CA VAL A 271 -17.70 -34.49 -33.59
C VAL A 271 -18.48 -34.45 -32.27
N VAL A 272 -19.78 -34.16 -32.39
CA VAL A 272 -20.77 -34.27 -31.31
C VAL A 272 -20.99 -35.74 -30.98
#